data_AF-A0A7C7I8A0-F1
#
_entry.id   AF-A0A7C7I8A0-F1
#
_cell.length_a   1.000
_cell.length_b   1.000
_cell.length_c   1.000
_cell.angle_alpha   90.00
_cell.angle_beta   90.00
_cell.angle_gamma   90.00
#
_symmetry.space_group_name_H-M   'P 1'
#
loop_
_entity.id
_entity.type
_entity.pdbx_description
1 polymer ?
#
loop_
_entity_poly.entity_id
_entity_poly.type
_entity_poly.pdbx_seq_one_letter_code
_entity_poly.pdbx_strand_id
1 'polypeptide(L)'
;MAELTTVYKCTNGANFPVQWQSPEDGQLNWVRDASHFPYPLTPLAVDFTRRVYEDSGYRHFWAWRRGFPTLGHVRTTYPLGFVYRLVPEPAEQDAYLQEYGRRVVEMAPSIRRVWKREWEPQIRAACHWLQRDDYLSMDLPQLTTYLEHCMGVAAGAYGLTFLSATSMFAARPS
;
A
#
# COMPACT_ATOMS: atom_id res chain seq x y z
N MET A 1 14.58 -24.66 -13.98
CA MET A 1 13.79 -23.56 -13.39
C MET A 1 14.77 -22.72 -12.59
N ALA A 2 14.81 -21.39 -12.79
CA ALA A 2 15.66 -20.53 -11.98
C ALA A 2 15.24 -20.62 -10.50
N GLU A 3 16.20 -20.64 -9.60
CA GLU A 3 15.93 -20.67 -8.17
C GLU A 3 15.41 -19.28 -7.74
N LEU A 4 14.12 -19.18 -7.43
CA LEU A 4 13.47 -17.92 -7.03
C LEU A 4 13.65 -17.61 -5.54
N THR A 5 14.49 -18.39 -4.85
CA THR A 5 14.74 -18.22 -3.42
C THR A 5 16.18 -17.78 -3.20
N THR A 6 16.36 -16.66 -2.50
CA THR A 6 17.66 -16.23 -2.01
C THR A 6 17.70 -16.37 -0.51
N VAL A 7 18.74 -17.01 0.03
CA VAL A 7 18.92 -17.16 1.48
C VAL A 7 19.94 -16.15 1.97
N TYR A 8 19.47 -15.11 2.65
CA TYR A 8 20.32 -14.11 3.30
C TYR A 8 20.75 -14.59 4.69
N LYS A 9 21.80 -13.97 5.22
CA LYS A 9 22.28 -14.21 6.59
C LYS A 9 21.98 -13.00 7.46
N CYS A 10 21.26 -13.22 8.55
CA CYS A 10 21.10 -12.23 9.61
C CYS A 10 22.42 -11.99 10.33
N THR A 11 22.52 -10.86 11.05
CA THR A 11 23.71 -10.53 11.87
C THR A 11 24.01 -11.56 12.96
N ASN A 12 22.99 -12.29 13.42
CA ASN A 12 23.13 -13.40 14.37
C ASN A 12 23.40 -14.76 13.70
N GLY A 13 23.65 -14.82 12.39
CA GLY A 13 23.94 -16.04 11.63
C GLY A 13 22.71 -16.84 11.19
N ALA A 14 21.50 -16.46 11.59
CA ALA A 14 20.27 -17.12 11.17
C ALA A 14 20.02 -16.96 9.65
N ASN A 15 19.41 -17.98 9.05
CA ASN A 15 18.97 -17.92 7.65
C ASN A 15 17.71 -17.05 7.53
N PHE A 16 17.70 -16.18 6.54
CA PHE A 16 16.55 -15.37 6.15
C PHE A 16 16.20 -15.68 4.68
N PRO A 17 15.38 -16.71 4.43
CA PRO A 17 14.97 -17.05 3.08
C PRO A 17 13.98 -16.03 2.53
N VAL A 18 14.23 -15.55 1.32
CA VAL A 18 13.35 -14.65 0.59
C VAL A 18 12.94 -15.30 -0.72
N GLN A 19 11.63 -15.41 -0.92
CA GLN A 19 11.07 -15.84 -2.19
C GLN A 19 10.74 -14.63 -3.05
N TRP A 20 11.27 -14.62 -4.27
CA TRP A 20 11.08 -13.56 -5.25
C TRP A 20 10.02 -13.92 -6.28
N GLN A 21 9.39 -12.91 -6.89
CA GLN A 21 8.44 -13.14 -7.99
C GLN A 21 9.17 -13.38 -9.30
N SER A 22 10.32 -12.74 -9.50
CA SER A 22 11.23 -12.98 -10.62
C SER A 22 12.70 -12.92 -10.17
N PRO A 23 13.64 -13.49 -10.93
CA PRO A 23 15.07 -13.46 -10.59
C PRO A 23 15.64 -12.03 -10.44
N GLU A 24 15.10 -11.07 -11.19
CA GLU A 24 15.53 -9.67 -11.18
C GLU A 24 15.18 -8.97 -9.86
N ASP A 25 14.13 -9.40 -9.17
CA ASP A 25 13.69 -8.78 -7.91
C ASP A 25 14.77 -8.86 -6.82
N GLY A 26 15.53 -9.95 -6.81
CA GLY A 26 16.61 -10.15 -5.84
C GLY A 26 17.77 -9.17 -6.01
N GLN A 27 17.82 -8.42 -7.12
CA GLN A 27 18.83 -7.41 -7.42
C GLN A 27 18.34 -5.98 -7.16
N LEU A 28 17.08 -5.80 -6.74
CA LEU A 28 16.50 -4.48 -6.51
C LEU A 28 16.69 -3.99 -5.06
N ASN A 29 16.56 -2.67 -4.88
CA ASN A 29 16.68 -2.01 -3.57
C ASN A 29 15.36 -2.06 -2.80
N TRP A 30 15.29 -2.94 -1.78
CA TRP A 30 14.13 -3.12 -0.92
C TRP A 30 14.35 -2.54 0.48
N VAL A 31 13.38 -1.79 0.98
CA VAL A 31 13.39 -1.26 2.36
C VAL A 31 12.19 -1.80 3.13
N ARG A 32 12.45 -2.25 4.37
CA ARG A 32 11.40 -2.69 5.29
C ARG A 32 10.55 -1.50 5.73
N ASP A 33 9.24 -1.61 5.59
CA ASP A 33 8.28 -0.60 6.02
C ASP A 33 7.91 -0.77 7.51
N ALA A 34 8.89 -0.58 8.39
CA ALA A 34 8.71 -0.76 9.82
C ALA A 34 7.83 0.32 10.48
N SER A 35 7.63 1.48 9.83
CA SER A 35 6.80 2.56 10.37
C SER A 35 5.31 2.25 10.27
N HIS A 36 4.88 1.54 9.23
CA HIS A 36 3.48 1.11 9.07
C HIS A 36 3.27 -0.34 9.50
N PHE A 37 4.30 -1.20 9.38
CA PHE A 37 4.25 -2.63 9.68
C PHE A 37 5.43 -3.06 10.56
N PRO A 38 5.41 -2.72 11.87
CA PRO A 38 6.50 -3.05 12.78
C PRO A 38 6.65 -4.55 13.04
N TYR A 39 5.61 -5.34 12.82
CA TYR A 39 5.56 -6.79 13.07
C TYR A 39 5.20 -7.56 11.80
N PRO A 40 5.55 -8.86 11.70
CA PRO A 40 5.18 -9.66 10.54
C PRO A 40 3.67 -9.85 10.46
N LEU A 41 3.14 -9.77 9.25
CA LEU A 41 1.76 -10.05 8.93
C LEU A 41 1.50 -11.56 8.93
N THR A 42 0.31 -11.96 9.39
CA THR A 42 -0.19 -13.32 9.18
C THR A 42 -0.46 -13.55 7.69
N PRO A 43 -0.54 -14.81 7.21
CA PRO A 43 -0.82 -15.10 5.80
C PRO A 43 -2.08 -14.39 5.27
N LEU A 44 -3.18 -14.42 6.02
CA LEU A 44 -4.42 -13.72 5.66
C LEU A 44 -4.23 -12.19 5.59
N ALA A 45 -3.45 -11.62 6.52
CA ALA A 45 -3.17 -10.19 6.51
C ALA A 45 -2.26 -9.79 5.33
N VAL A 46 -1.34 -10.66 4.91
CA VAL A 46 -0.55 -10.48 3.68
C VAL A 46 -1.47 -10.46 2.46
N ASP A 47 -2.39 -11.41 2.34
CA ASP A 47 -3.33 -11.48 1.22
C ASP A 47 -4.26 -10.26 1.17
N PHE A 48 -4.80 -9.88 2.33
CA PHE A 48 -5.59 -8.66 2.46
C PHE A 48 -4.80 -7.41 2.04
N THR A 49 -3.58 -7.23 2.56
CA THR A 49 -2.75 -6.06 2.26
C THR A 49 -2.38 -6.00 0.78
N ARG A 50 -2.03 -7.15 0.18
CA ARG A 50 -1.75 -7.26 -1.24
C ARG A 50 -2.95 -6.84 -2.07
N ARG A 51 -4.13 -7.41 -1.79
CA ARG A 51 -5.38 -7.11 -2.51
C ARG A 51 -5.75 -5.64 -2.41
N VAL A 52 -5.68 -5.06 -1.20
CA VAL A 52 -5.93 -3.64 -0.99
C VAL A 52 -4.97 -2.77 -1.80
N TYR A 53 -3.67 -3.10 -1.86
CA TYR A 53 -2.71 -2.31 -2.65
C TYR A 53 -2.88 -2.46 -4.17
N GLU A 54 -3.33 -3.62 -4.63
CA GLU A 54 -3.61 -3.86 -6.05
C GLU A 54 -4.88 -3.14 -6.49
N ASP A 55 -5.94 -3.21 -5.69
CA ASP A 55 -7.29 -2.76 -6.07
C ASP A 55 -7.58 -1.30 -5.67
N SER A 56 -6.85 -0.71 -4.72
CA SER A 56 -7.13 0.67 -4.25
C SER A 56 -6.64 1.77 -5.20
N GLY A 57 -6.07 1.41 -6.35
CA GLY A 57 -5.32 2.33 -7.19
C GLY A 57 -4.03 2.85 -6.54
N TYR A 58 -3.56 2.26 -5.43
CA TYR A 58 -2.33 2.65 -4.73
C TYR A 58 -1.14 2.77 -5.68
N ARG A 59 -0.95 1.77 -6.54
CA ARG A 59 0.17 1.75 -7.49
C ARG A 59 0.08 2.87 -8.52
N HIS A 60 -1.12 3.13 -9.03
CA HIS A 60 -1.39 4.22 -9.97
C HIS A 60 -1.20 5.59 -9.30
N PHE A 61 -1.71 5.76 -8.09
CA PHE A 61 -1.52 6.94 -7.30
C PHE A 61 -0.04 7.20 -7.03
N TRP A 62 0.74 6.18 -6.64
CA TRP A 62 2.17 6.36 -6.40
C TRP A 62 2.97 6.56 -7.69
N ALA A 63 2.62 5.90 -8.79
CA ALA A 63 3.26 6.15 -10.09
C ALA A 63 2.97 7.58 -10.57
N TRP A 64 1.72 8.02 -10.50
CA TRP A 64 1.30 9.39 -10.78
C TRP A 64 2.02 10.38 -9.84
N ARG A 65 1.95 10.18 -8.52
CA ARG A 65 2.60 11.02 -7.51
C ARG A 65 4.11 11.15 -7.71
N ARG A 66 4.76 10.09 -8.19
CA ARG A 66 6.21 10.05 -8.38
C ARG A 66 6.66 10.46 -9.79
N GLY A 67 5.73 10.74 -10.70
CA GLY A 67 6.06 11.01 -12.11
C GLY A 67 6.69 9.80 -12.81
N PHE A 68 6.49 8.58 -12.31
CA PHE A 68 7.06 7.40 -12.93
C PHE A 68 6.31 7.04 -14.22
N PRO A 69 7.03 6.72 -15.31
CA PRO A 69 6.41 6.30 -16.56
C PRO A 69 5.79 4.90 -16.46
N THR A 70 6.13 4.09 -15.45
CA THR A 70 5.66 2.71 -15.32
C THR A 70 5.32 2.30 -13.88
N LEU A 71 4.33 1.42 -13.72
CA LEU A 71 3.93 0.81 -12.44
C LEU A 71 5.01 -0.11 -11.82
N GLY A 72 6.09 -0.40 -12.56
CA GLY A 72 7.19 -1.26 -12.12
C GLY A 72 7.98 -0.70 -10.92
N HIS A 73 7.93 0.61 -10.70
CA HIS A 73 8.63 1.29 -9.61
C HIS A 73 7.85 1.33 -8.29
N VAL A 74 6.64 0.76 -8.26
CA VAL A 74 5.80 0.67 -7.05
C VAL A 74 5.50 -0.79 -6.78
N ARG A 75 6.37 -1.45 -6.02
CA ARG A 75 6.28 -2.87 -5.72
C ARG A 75 6.41 -3.12 -4.22
N THR A 76 5.78 -4.20 -3.76
CA THR A 76 5.80 -4.63 -2.37
C THR A 76 5.98 -6.14 -2.32
N THR A 77 6.82 -6.62 -1.42
CA THR A 77 7.03 -8.04 -1.15
C THR A 77 6.90 -8.32 0.35
N TYR A 78 6.62 -9.57 0.70
CA TYR A 78 6.26 -9.99 2.06
C TYR A 78 7.11 -11.15 2.61
N PRO A 79 8.45 -11.09 2.59
CA PRO A 79 9.29 -12.19 3.08
C PRO A 79 9.05 -12.41 4.57
N LEU A 80 8.68 -13.64 4.95
CA LEU A 80 8.33 -14.01 6.32
C LEU A 80 7.25 -13.09 6.96
N GLY A 81 6.34 -12.56 6.14
CA GLY A 81 5.27 -11.67 6.58
C GLY A 81 5.69 -10.21 6.80
N PHE A 82 6.97 -9.87 6.73
CA PHE A 82 7.43 -8.49 6.83
C PHE A 82 7.21 -7.73 5.53
N VAL A 83 6.74 -6.49 5.61
CA VAL A 83 6.45 -5.66 4.43
C VAL A 83 7.70 -4.94 3.96
N TYR A 84 8.08 -5.16 2.70
CA TYR A 84 9.19 -4.46 2.04
C TYR A 84 8.69 -3.71 0.82
N ARG A 85 9.19 -2.49 0.62
CA ARG A 85 8.87 -1.65 -0.54
C ARG A 85 10.09 -1.42 -1.39
N LEU A 86 9.89 -1.42 -2.70
CA LEU A 86 10.90 -1.00 -3.65
C LEU A 86 11.17 0.50 -3.47
N VAL A 87 12.44 0.86 -3.33
CA VAL A 87 12.89 2.25 -3.24
C VAL A 87 13.56 2.63 -4.56
N PRO A 88 13.25 3.81 -5.13
CA PRO A 88 13.91 4.30 -6.34
C PRO A 88 15.39 4.59 -6.09
N GLU A 89 16.19 4.57 -7.16
CA GLU A 89 17.59 4.94 -7.08
C GLU A 89 17.75 6.40 -6.62
N PRO A 90 18.81 6.75 -5.85
CA PRO A 90 18.99 8.10 -5.30
C PRO A 90 18.91 9.22 -6.35
N ALA A 91 19.45 9.00 -7.55
CA ALA A 91 19.43 9.98 -8.64
C ALA A 91 18.00 10.31 -9.13
N GLU A 92 17.03 9.41 -8.90
CA GLU A 92 15.63 9.59 -9.27
C GLU A 92 14.84 10.30 -8.16
N GLN A 93 15.41 10.47 -6.96
CA GLN A 93 14.70 10.98 -5.78
C GLN A 93 14.49 12.50 -5.80
N ASP A 94 15.44 13.28 -6.33
CA ASP A 94 15.32 14.74 -6.33
C ASP A 94 14.24 15.25 -7.29
N ALA A 95 14.24 14.74 -8.52
CA ALA A 95 13.19 15.02 -9.50
C ALA A 95 11.81 14.56 -9.00
N TYR A 96 11.77 13.42 -8.30
CA TYR A 96 10.58 12.92 -7.61
C TYR A 96 10.06 13.92 -6.57
N LEU A 97 10.91 14.41 -5.66
CA LEU A 97 10.49 15.29 -4.57
C LEU A 97 9.96 16.63 -5.09
N GLN A 98 10.53 17.14 -6.19
CA GLN A 98 10.07 18.36 -6.85
C GLN A 98 8.69 18.19 -7.50
N GLU A 99 8.50 17.15 -8.32
CA GLU A 99 7.21 16.89 -8.98
C GLU A 99 6.12 16.55 -7.96
N TYR A 100 6.49 15.84 -6.88
CA TYR A 100 5.63 15.62 -5.73
C TYR A 100 5.14 16.94 -5.15
N GLY A 101 6.05 17.84 -4.77
CA GLY A 101 5.71 19.15 -4.20
C GLY A 101 4.77 19.95 -5.11
N ARG A 102 5.04 19.97 -6.41
CA ARG A 102 4.21 20.67 -7.41
C ARG A 102 2.76 20.16 -7.42
N ARG A 103 2.56 18.84 -7.52
CA ARG A 103 1.22 18.24 -7.58
C ARG A 103 0.44 18.44 -6.29
N VAL A 104 1.12 18.38 -5.15
CA VAL A 104 0.47 18.62 -3.86
C VAL A 104 -0.05 20.06 -3.79
N VAL A 105 0.77 21.04 -4.16
CA VAL A 105 0.39 22.47 -4.18
C VAL A 105 -0.80 22.71 -5.12
N GLU A 106 -0.82 22.07 -6.29
CA GLU A 106 -1.91 22.17 -7.26
C GLU A 106 -3.24 21.64 -6.71
N MET A 107 -3.21 20.52 -5.97
CA MET A 107 -4.41 19.90 -5.39
C MET A 107 -4.93 20.63 -4.13
N ALA A 108 -4.03 21.25 -3.37
CA ALA A 108 -4.31 21.78 -2.04
C ALA A 108 -5.57 22.68 -1.95
N PRO A 109 -5.84 23.61 -2.89
CA PRO A 109 -7.01 24.49 -2.79
C PRO A 109 -8.35 23.75 -2.85
N SER A 110 -8.40 22.60 -3.53
CA SER A 110 -9.63 21.86 -3.75
C SER A 110 -9.89 20.77 -2.70
N ILE A 111 -8.86 20.35 -1.97
CA ILE A 111 -8.89 19.10 -1.20
C ILE A 111 -9.99 19.10 -0.13
N ARG A 112 -10.18 20.20 0.60
CA ARG A 112 -11.20 20.27 1.65
C ARG A 112 -12.61 20.16 1.07
N ARG A 113 -12.84 20.77 -0.09
CA ARG A 113 -14.12 20.71 -0.80
C ARG A 113 -14.39 19.28 -1.29
N VAL A 114 -13.41 18.66 -1.93
CA VAL A 114 -13.53 17.29 -2.45
C VAL A 114 -13.70 16.29 -1.30
N TRP A 115 -12.90 16.41 -0.23
CA TRP A 115 -13.06 15.62 0.99
C TRP A 115 -14.49 15.67 1.53
N LYS A 116 -15.03 16.87 1.75
CA LYS A 116 -16.34 17.04 2.37
C LYS A 116 -17.49 16.57 1.47
N ARG A 117 -17.39 16.77 0.16
CA ARG A 117 -18.48 16.45 -0.78
C ARG A 117 -18.46 15.02 -1.28
N GLU A 118 -17.28 14.44 -1.42
CA GLU A 118 -17.10 13.18 -2.16
C GLU A 118 -16.54 12.08 -1.27
N TRP A 119 -15.37 12.30 -0.64
CA TRP A 119 -14.64 11.20 0.00
C TRP A 119 -15.15 10.86 1.40
N GLU A 120 -15.42 11.85 2.26
CA GLU A 120 -15.89 11.61 3.63
C GLU A 120 -17.21 10.82 3.68
N PRO A 121 -18.24 11.15 2.87
CA PRO A 121 -19.47 10.36 2.86
C PRO A 121 -19.24 8.91 2.45
N GLN A 122 -18.38 8.66 1.46
CA GLN A 122 -18.06 7.31 0.98
C GLN A 122 -17.32 6.49 2.04
N ILE A 123 -16.30 7.08 2.69
CA ILE A 123 -15.56 6.43 3.76
C ILE A 123 -16.49 6.11 4.95
N ARG A 124 -17.36 7.05 5.35
CA ARG A 124 -18.34 6.80 6.42
C ARG A 124 -19.31 5.69 6.06
N ALA A 125 -19.83 5.68 4.83
CA ALA A 125 -20.72 4.62 4.34
C ALA A 125 -20.02 3.25 4.37
N ALA A 126 -18.76 3.17 3.95
CA ALA A 126 -17.96 1.95 4.03
C ALA A 126 -17.76 1.48 5.48
N CYS A 127 -17.42 2.39 6.40
CA CYS A 127 -17.29 2.06 7.82
C CYS A 127 -18.60 1.56 8.43
N HIS A 128 -19.73 2.21 8.13
CA HIS A 128 -21.05 1.78 8.60
C HIS A 128 -21.44 0.42 8.03
N TRP A 129 -21.17 0.18 6.74
CA TRP A 129 -21.43 -1.12 6.11
C TRP A 129 -20.62 -2.23 6.78
N LEU A 130 -19.33 -1.99 7.04
CA LEU A 130 -18.48 -2.94 7.76
C LEU A 130 -19.13 -3.27 9.10
N GLN A 131 -19.38 -2.27 9.94
CA GLN A 131 -19.88 -2.43 11.31
C GLN A 131 -21.30 -3.00 11.44
N ARG A 132 -22.04 -3.18 10.34
CA ARG A 132 -23.46 -3.56 10.38
C ARG A 132 -23.69 -5.00 10.79
N ASP A 133 -22.84 -5.92 10.32
CA ASP A 133 -23.11 -7.36 10.38
C ASP A 133 -22.37 -8.04 11.54
N ASP A 134 -22.98 -9.03 12.19
CA ASP A 134 -22.34 -9.83 13.25
C ASP A 134 -21.55 -11.00 12.65
N TYR A 135 -20.26 -10.78 12.45
CA TYR A 135 -19.38 -11.78 11.84
C TYR A 135 -19.20 -13.04 12.69
N LEU A 136 -19.43 -12.97 14.00
CA LEU A 136 -19.26 -14.12 14.89
C LEU A 136 -20.38 -15.16 14.71
N SER A 137 -21.51 -14.72 14.17
CA SER A 137 -22.65 -15.58 13.85
C SER A 137 -22.56 -16.24 12.47
N MET A 138 -21.62 -15.81 11.60
CA MET A 138 -21.49 -16.32 10.24
C MET A 138 -20.84 -17.71 10.23
N ASP A 139 -21.35 -18.60 9.39
CA ASP A 139 -20.64 -19.83 9.05
C ASP A 139 -19.45 -19.55 8.09
N LEU A 140 -18.62 -20.56 7.85
CA LEU A 140 -17.41 -20.40 7.05
C LEU A 140 -17.68 -19.98 5.60
N PRO A 141 -18.68 -20.54 4.88
CA PRO A 141 -19.09 -20.02 3.56
C PRO A 141 -19.51 -18.55 3.59
N GLN A 142 -20.37 -18.16 4.53
CA GLN A 142 -20.84 -16.78 4.68
C GLN A 142 -19.67 -15.82 4.94
N LEU A 143 -18.77 -16.21 5.85
CA LEU A 143 -17.59 -15.42 6.18
C LEU A 143 -16.66 -15.27 4.97
N THR A 144 -16.52 -16.30 4.14
CA THR A 144 -15.69 -16.25 2.93
C THR A 144 -16.23 -15.24 1.92
N THR A 145 -17.53 -15.31 1.59
CA THR A 145 -18.18 -14.33 0.71
C THR A 145 -18.12 -12.92 1.29
N TYR A 146 -18.30 -12.79 2.61
CA TYR A 146 -18.18 -11.51 3.28
C TYR A 146 -16.76 -10.93 3.16
N LEU A 147 -15.72 -11.74 3.37
CA LEU A 147 -14.32 -11.32 3.28
C LEU A 147 -13.96 -10.80 1.88
N GLU A 148 -14.43 -11.43 0.82
CA GLU A 148 -14.20 -10.95 -0.56
C GLU A 148 -14.79 -9.55 -0.80
N HIS A 149 -16.03 -9.33 -0.34
CA HIS A 149 -16.68 -8.02 -0.44
C HIS A 149 -15.99 -6.99 0.46
N CYS A 150 -15.61 -7.38 1.68
CA CYS A 150 -14.89 -6.54 2.62
C CYS A 150 -13.55 -6.05 2.06
N MET A 151 -12.79 -6.92 1.38
CA MET A 151 -11.54 -6.53 0.73
C MET A 151 -11.75 -5.45 -0.34
N GLY A 152 -12.80 -5.57 -1.17
CA GLY A 152 -13.13 -4.57 -2.19
C GLY A 152 -13.53 -3.22 -1.60
N VAL A 153 -14.39 -3.23 -0.57
CA VAL A 153 -14.80 -2.01 0.15
C VAL A 153 -13.60 -1.34 0.83
N ALA A 154 -12.76 -2.13 1.50
CA ALA A 154 -11.55 -1.65 2.14
C ALA A 154 -10.57 -1.05 1.12
N ALA A 155 -10.37 -1.69 -0.04
CA ALA A 155 -9.52 -1.17 -1.11
C ALA A 155 -10.03 0.20 -1.61
N GLY A 156 -11.32 0.33 -1.89
CA GLY A 156 -11.92 1.61 -2.30
C GLY A 156 -11.70 2.72 -1.28
N ALA A 157 -12.05 2.46 -0.01
CA ALA A 157 -11.88 3.44 1.08
C ALA A 157 -10.39 3.81 1.31
N TYR A 158 -9.50 2.83 1.20
CA TYR A 158 -8.06 3.04 1.34
C TYR A 158 -7.49 3.90 0.19
N GLY A 159 -7.99 3.73 -1.04
CA GLY A 159 -7.63 4.58 -2.18
C GLY A 159 -7.93 6.06 -1.94
N LEU A 160 -9.12 6.36 -1.39
CA LEU A 160 -9.52 7.73 -1.03
C LEU A 160 -8.59 8.35 0.02
N THR A 161 -8.08 7.53 0.95
CA THR A 161 -7.17 8.00 2.00
C THR A 161 -5.83 8.48 1.44
N PHE A 162 -5.31 7.87 0.35
CA PHE A 162 -4.09 8.38 -0.31
C PHE A 162 -4.30 9.72 -0.98
N LEU A 163 -5.43 9.89 -1.65
CA LEU A 163 -5.78 11.16 -2.27
C LEU A 163 -5.82 12.28 -1.22
N SER A 164 -6.36 12.00 -0.03
CA SER A 164 -6.39 12.97 1.08
C SER A 164 -5.05 13.19 1.78
N ALA A 165 -4.30 12.12 2.09
CA ALA A 165 -3.07 12.19 2.88
C ALA A 165 -1.99 13.06 2.21
N THR A 166 -1.98 13.10 0.87
CA THR A 166 -1.06 13.93 0.08
C THR A 166 -1.13 15.41 0.46
N SER A 167 -2.33 15.93 0.70
CA SER A 167 -2.53 17.34 1.06
C SER A 167 -2.19 17.69 2.50
N MET A 168 -2.28 16.73 3.42
CA MET A 168 -1.94 16.96 4.83
C MET A 168 -0.46 17.29 5.02
N PHE A 169 0.41 16.75 4.15
CA PHE A 169 1.84 17.08 4.16
C PHE A 169 2.18 18.41 3.47
N ALA A 170 1.27 18.97 2.65
CA ALA A 170 1.40 20.31 2.07
C ALA A 170 1.11 21.42 3.07
N ALA A 171 0.22 21.14 4.04
CA ALA A 171 -0.29 22.13 4.98
C ALA A 171 0.62 22.35 6.20
N ARG A 172 1.86 21.81 6.20
CA ARG A 172 2.85 22.21 7.21
C ARG A 172 3.31 23.63 6.88
N PRO A 173 3.07 24.62 7.75
CA PRO A 173 3.67 25.92 7.58
C PRO A 173 5.19 25.77 7.70
N SER A 174 5.91 26.34 6.74
CA SER A 174 7.33 26.65 6.83
C SER A 174 7.60 27.66 7.93
#